data_AF-A0AAD7M6X5-F1
#
_entry.id   AF-A0AAD7M6X5-F1
#
_cell.length_a   1.000
_cell.length_b   1.000
_cell.length_c   1.000
_cell.angle_alpha   90.00
_cell.angle_beta   90.00
_cell.angle_gamma   90.00
#
_symmetry.space_group_name_H-M   'P 1'
#
loop_
_entity.id
_entity.type
_entity.pdbx_description
1 polymer ?
#
loop_
_entity_poly.entity_id
_entity_poly.type
_entity_poly.pdbx_seq_one_letter_code
_entity_poly.pdbx_strand_id
1 'polypeptide(L)'
;MSSAGTLWTIPTQTAGTIIRAVAALGGVAIDLPESYVHYEDNKKPEFLAKFPHGKIPAWEGKDGFLLFEGAPIARYSTWPSSPPSPAGQSTVLEDESIHLFQLSLS
;
A
#
# COMPACT_ATOMS: atom_id res chain seq x y z
N MET A 1 -3.45 18.61 0.87
CA MET A 1 -3.42 17.58 -0.20
C MET A 1 -4.45 16.53 0.17
N SER A 2 -5.28 16.12 -0.77
CA SER A 2 -6.24 15.04 -0.52
C SER A 2 -5.48 13.71 -0.48
N SER A 3 -5.55 12.97 0.63
CA SER A 3 -5.02 11.61 0.71
C SER A 3 -5.61 10.69 -0.34
N ALA A 4 -4.85 9.69 -0.80
CA ALA A 4 -5.31 8.66 -1.73
C ALA A 4 -6.10 7.54 -1.03
N GLY A 5 -5.88 7.33 0.26
CA GLY A 5 -6.50 6.27 1.04
C GLY A 5 -5.77 5.99 2.34
N THR A 6 -6.24 4.96 3.04
CA THR A 6 -5.75 4.54 4.35
C THR A 6 -4.90 3.29 4.23
N LEU A 7 -3.68 3.34 4.77
CA LEU A 7 -2.77 2.19 4.88
C LEU A 7 -2.81 1.63 6.31
N TRP A 8 -3.27 0.40 6.43
CA TRP A 8 -3.21 -0.37 7.67
C TRP A 8 -1.84 -1.05 7.78
N THR A 9 -1.02 -0.62 8.73
CA THR A 9 0.33 -1.13 8.96
C THR A 9 0.79 -0.81 10.39
N ILE A 10 1.91 -1.40 10.81
CA ILE A 10 2.65 -1.03 12.03
C ILE A 10 4.01 -0.39 11.67
N PRO A 11 4.64 0.38 12.59
CA PRO A 11 5.94 1.01 12.33
C PRO A 11 7.08 0.03 12.02
N THR A 12 7.05 -1.17 12.61
CA THR A 12 8.09 -2.20 12.45
C THR A 12 7.95 -3.02 11.17
N GLN A 13 6.83 -2.89 10.43
CA GLN A 13 6.60 -3.66 9.22
C GLN A 13 7.33 -3.04 8.03
N THR A 14 8.32 -3.76 7.48
CA THR A 14 9.12 -3.32 6.34
C THR A 14 8.25 -2.94 5.14
N ALA A 15 7.24 -3.77 4.81
CA ALA A 15 6.32 -3.50 3.70
C ALA A 15 5.58 -2.16 3.84
N GLY A 16 5.08 -1.84 5.04
CA GLY A 16 4.42 -0.56 5.30
C GLY A 16 5.38 0.62 5.18
N THR A 17 6.64 0.46 5.60
CA THR A 17 7.67 1.48 5.43
C THR A 17 8.00 1.73 3.96
N ILE A 18 8.10 0.68 3.14
CA ILE A 18 8.30 0.80 1.68
C ILE A 18 7.14 1.56 1.05
N ILE A 19 5.90 1.17 1.33
CA ILE A 19 4.71 1.81 0.74
C ILE A 19 4.71 3.31 1.05
N ARG A 20 4.95 3.69 2.32
CA ARG A 20 5.01 5.11 2.71
C ARG A 20 6.15 5.86 2.02
N ALA A 21 7.32 5.24 1.88
CA ALA A 21 8.46 5.85 1.20
C ALA A 21 8.16 6.07 -0.29
N VAL A 22 7.60 5.07 -0.98
CA VAL A 22 7.22 5.15 -2.39
C VAL A 22 6.15 6.21 -2.60
N ALA A 23 5.14 6.28 -1.73
CA ALA A 23 4.12 7.33 -1.78
C ALA A 23 4.68 8.74 -1.56
N ALA A 24 5.59 8.92 -0.59
CA ALA A 24 6.25 10.19 -0.37
C ALA A 24 7.09 10.63 -1.59
N LEU A 25 7.80 9.69 -2.24
CA LEU A 25 8.54 9.94 -3.47
C LEU A 25 7.61 10.31 -4.64
N GLY A 26 6.46 9.65 -4.74
CA GLY A 26 5.42 9.95 -5.74
C GLY A 26 4.58 11.19 -5.44
N GLY A 27 4.81 11.88 -4.32
CA GLY A 27 4.02 13.04 -3.92
C GLY A 27 2.57 12.72 -3.54
N VAL A 28 2.29 11.46 -3.18
CA VAL A 28 0.96 10.98 -2.80
C VAL A 28 0.82 10.96 -1.28
N ALA A 29 -0.22 11.62 -0.77
CA ALA A 29 -0.56 11.56 0.65
C ALA A 29 -1.28 10.24 0.97
N ILE A 30 -0.84 9.56 2.03
CA ILE A 30 -1.45 8.33 2.57
C ILE A 30 -1.82 8.59 4.03
N ASP A 31 -3.04 8.20 4.40
CA ASP A 31 -3.49 8.25 5.79
C ASP A 31 -3.09 6.97 6.53
N LEU A 32 -2.82 7.12 7.83
CA LEU A 32 -2.64 6.01 8.75
C LEU A 32 -3.78 6.04 9.77
N PRO A 33 -4.28 4.87 10.22
CA PRO A 33 -5.26 4.83 11.29
C PRO A 33 -4.68 5.46 12.57
N GLU A 34 -5.45 6.33 13.24
CA GLU A 34 -5.00 7.04 14.45
C GLU A 34 -4.61 6.08 15.59
N SER A 35 -5.37 5.00 15.76
CA SER A 35 -5.14 3.98 16.77
C SER A 35 -5.34 2.60 16.15
N TYR A 36 -4.25 1.98 15.70
CA TYR A 36 -4.25 0.59 15.23
C TYR A 36 -3.35 -0.27 16.13
N VAL A 37 -3.94 -1.31 16.71
CA VAL A 37 -3.29 -2.32 17.53
C VAL A 37 -3.31 -3.66 16.80
N HIS A 38 -2.14 -4.08 16.33
CA HIS A 38 -1.99 -5.36 15.65
C HIS A 38 -2.26 -6.53 16.60
N TYR A 39 -2.88 -7.60 16.08
CA TYR A 39 -3.43 -8.75 16.80
C TYR A 39 -4.74 -8.52 17.58
N GLU A 40 -5.23 -7.29 17.64
CA GLU A 40 -6.54 -6.94 18.18
C GLU A 40 -7.45 -6.44 17.05
N ASP A 41 -7.10 -5.30 16.43
CA ASP A 41 -7.94 -4.65 15.43
C ASP A 41 -8.09 -5.47 14.14
N ASN A 42 -7.03 -6.17 13.72
CA ASN A 42 -7.07 -7.01 12.52
C ASN A 42 -7.93 -8.28 12.68
N LYS A 43 -8.36 -8.60 13.89
CA LYS A 43 -9.26 -9.73 14.17
C LYS A 43 -10.71 -9.29 14.37
N LYS A 44 -10.96 -7.99 14.45
CA LYS A 44 -12.32 -7.45 14.60
C LYS A 44 -13.13 -7.73 13.33
N PRO A 45 -14.45 -8.00 13.46
CA PRO A 45 -15.29 -8.33 12.31
C PRO A 45 -15.34 -7.20 11.28
N GLU A 46 -15.20 -5.94 11.69
CA GLU A 46 -15.17 -4.78 10.79
C GLU A 46 -13.93 -4.80 9.89
N PHE A 47 -12.78 -5.24 10.42
CA PHE A 47 -11.55 -5.38 9.64
C PHE A 47 -11.62 -6.62 8.74
N LEU A 48 -12.10 -7.76 9.28
CA LEU A 48 -12.20 -9.00 8.52
C LEU A 48 -13.24 -8.93 7.38
N ALA A 49 -14.28 -8.11 7.53
CA ALA A 49 -15.23 -7.83 6.46
C ALA A 49 -14.55 -7.16 5.24
N LYS A 50 -13.53 -6.34 5.48
CA LYS A 50 -12.74 -5.68 4.41
C LYS A 50 -11.58 -6.55 3.95
N PHE A 51 -10.88 -7.19 4.88
CA PHE A 51 -9.66 -7.96 4.66
C PHE A 51 -9.81 -9.35 5.29
N PRO A 52 -10.39 -10.32 4.55
CA PRO A 52 -10.74 -11.65 5.10
C PRO A 52 -9.57 -12.42 5.71
N HIS A 53 -8.34 -12.13 5.27
CA HIS A 53 -7.13 -12.76 5.80
C HIS A 53 -6.67 -12.18 7.15
N GLY A 54 -7.21 -11.03 7.58
CA GLY A 54 -6.81 -10.38 8.83
C GLY A 54 -5.32 -10.00 8.89
N LYS A 55 -4.69 -9.79 7.73
CA LYS A 55 -3.25 -9.50 7.61
C LYS A 55 -3.03 -8.04 7.24
N ILE A 56 -1.83 -7.57 7.55
CA ILE A 56 -1.28 -6.29 7.10
C ILE A 56 0.02 -6.54 6.31
N PRO A 57 0.41 -5.69 5.36
CA PRO A 57 -0.23 -4.42 5.01
C PRO A 57 -1.57 -4.61 4.30
N ALA A 58 -2.50 -3.69 4.55
CA ALA A 58 -3.79 -3.63 3.90
C ALA A 58 -4.15 -2.19 3.53
N TRP A 59 -4.88 -1.99 2.44
CA TRP A 59 -5.15 -0.69 1.85
C TRP A 59 -6.64 -0.51 1.61
N GLU A 60 -7.13 0.69 1.92
CA GLU A 60 -8.49 1.15 1.64
C GLU A 60 -8.41 2.49 0.90
N GLY A 61 -8.71 2.46 -0.41
CA GLY A 61 -8.77 3.67 -1.22
C GLY A 61 -9.99 4.53 -0.88
N LYS A 62 -9.95 5.82 -1.22
CA LYS A 62 -11.10 6.73 -1.05
C LYS A 62 -12.33 6.35 -1.89
N ASP A 63 -12.11 5.58 -2.94
CA ASP A 63 -13.13 4.95 -3.79
C ASP A 63 -13.74 3.68 -3.15
N GLY A 64 -13.25 3.27 -1.98
CA GLY A 64 -13.64 2.02 -1.31
C GLY A 64 -12.92 0.79 -1.88
N PHE A 65 -11.92 0.96 -2.76
CA PHE A 65 -11.16 -0.16 -3.27
C PHE A 65 -10.26 -0.75 -2.18
N LEU A 66 -10.37 -2.06 -1.99
CA LEU A 66 -9.65 -2.80 -0.95
C LEU A 66 -8.54 -3.64 -1.57
N LEU A 67 -7.33 -3.52 -1.02
CA LEU A 67 -6.16 -4.25 -1.52
C LEU A 67 -5.29 -4.77 -0.37
N PHE A 68 -4.67 -5.92 -0.59
CA PHE A 68 -3.70 -6.54 0.32
C PHE A 68 -2.44 -6.93 -0.47
N GLU A 69 -1.36 -7.27 0.24
CA GLU A 69 0.02 -7.48 -0.27
C GLU A 69 0.82 -6.18 -0.49
N GLY A 70 2.08 -6.19 -0.07
CA GLY A 70 2.92 -4.99 -0.01
C GLY A 70 3.21 -4.35 -1.37
N ALA A 71 3.71 -5.13 -2.35
CA ALA A 71 4.05 -4.61 -3.67
C ALA A 71 2.85 -4.11 -4.47
N PRO A 72 1.71 -4.83 -4.53
CA PRO A 72 0.50 -4.32 -5.16
C PRO A 72 0.03 -3.00 -4.55
N ILE A 73 0.05 -2.87 -3.22
CA ILE A 73 -0.31 -1.62 -2.55
C ILE A 73 0.66 -0.50 -2.92
N ALA A 74 1.97 -0.75 -2.89
CA ALA A 74 2.98 0.26 -3.23
C ALA A 74 2.76 0.80 -4.64
N ARG A 75 2.53 -0.08 -5.63
CA ARG A 75 2.26 0.33 -7.01
C ARG A 75 0.93 1.06 -7.15
N TYR A 76 -0.15 0.50 -6.59
CA TYR A 76 -1.49 1.07 -6.74
C TYR A 76 -1.59 2.46 -6.12
N SER A 77 -1.07 2.62 -4.91
CA SER A 77 -1.15 3.89 -4.16
C SER A 77 -0.40 5.04 -4.84
N THR A 78 0.56 4.76 -5.72
CA THR A 78 1.28 5.79 -6.49
C THR A 78 0.93 5.81 -7.97
N TRP A 79 0.05 4.91 -8.42
CA TRP A 79 -0.31 4.86 -9.83
C TRP A 79 -1.10 6.13 -10.20
N PRO A 80 -0.65 6.90 -11.20
CA PRO A 80 -1.40 8.07 -11.65
C PRO A 80 -2.76 7.65 -12.19
N SER A 81 -3.82 8.35 -11.80
CA SER A 81 -5.18 8.15 -12.34
C SER A 81 -5.31 8.51 -13.83
N SER A 82 -4.25 9.02 -14.46
CA SER A 82 -4.18 9.29 -15.90
C SER A 82 -3.53 8.13 -16.65
N PRO A 83 -3.95 7.83 -17.89
CA PRO A 83 -3.36 6.77 -18.68
C PRO A 83 -1.84 7.00 -18.82
N PRO A 84 -1.03 5.93 -18.77
CA PRO A 84 0.41 6.06 -18.89
C PRO A 84 0.73 6.76 -20.22
N SER A 85 1.54 7.82 -20.14
CA SER A 85 2.23 8.36 -21.31
C SER A 85 3.00 7.21 -21.99
N PRO A 86 3.23 7.20 -23.33
CA PRO A 86 3.69 6.02 -24.10
C PRO A 86 5.05 5.42 -23.71
N ALA A 87 5.68 5.87 -22.63
CA ALA A 87 6.93 5.36 -22.09
C ALA A 87 6.71 4.07 -21.28
N GLY A 88 6.34 2.98 -21.95
CA GLY A 88 6.24 1.64 -21.34
C GLY A 88 7.56 1.06 -20.82
N GLN A 89 8.67 1.81 -20.86
CA GLN A 89 9.96 1.42 -20.29
C GLN A 89 10.14 1.86 -18.83
N SER A 90 9.52 2.95 -18.36
CA SER A 90 9.71 3.37 -16.96
C SER A 90 8.98 2.46 -15.99
N THR A 91 7.75 2.07 -16.33
CA THR A 91 6.91 1.18 -15.51
C THR A 91 7.53 -0.20 -15.33
N VAL A 92 8.26 -0.71 -16.33
CA VAL A 92 8.92 -2.04 -16.28
C VAL A 92 10.13 -2.01 -15.34
N LEU A 93 10.94 -0.95 -15.39
CA LEU A 93 12.09 -0.81 -14.48
C LEU A 93 11.66 -0.59 -13.03
N GLU A 94 10.57 0.15 -12.81
CA GLU A 94 9.92 0.29 -11.51
C GLU A 94 9.35 -1.07 -11.03
N ASP A 95 8.76 -1.84 -11.95
CA ASP A 95 8.24 -3.18 -11.68
C ASP A 95 9.32 -4.12 -11.16
N GLU A 96 10.43 -4.19 -11.90
CA GLU A 96 11.57 -5.04 -11.58
C GLU A 96 12.24 -4.59 -10.29
N SER A 97 12.36 -3.27 -10.06
CA SER A 97 12.94 -2.73 -8.83
C SER A 97 12.10 -3.10 -7.60
N ILE A 98 10.77 -3.01 -7.69
CA ILE A 98 9.84 -3.41 -6.62
C ILE A 98 9.92 -4.93 -6.38
N HIS A 99 9.97 -5.72 -7.44
CA HIS A 99 10.07 -7.18 -7.35
C HIS A 99 11.39 -7.64 -6.72
N LEU A 100 12.53 -7.08 -7.18
CA LEU A 100 13.85 -7.36 -6.63
C LEU A 100 13.97 -6.91 -5.16
N PHE A 101 13.36 -5.77 -4.80
CA PHE A 101 13.34 -5.31 -3.42
C PHE A 101 12.56 -6.25 -2.50
N GLN A 102 11.44 -6.83 -2.97
CA GLN A 102 10.72 -7.85 -2.21
C GLN A 102 11.50 -9.17 -2.06
N LEU A 103 12.15 -9.63 -3.14
CA LEU A 103 12.97 -10.84 -3.09
C LEU A 103 14.18 -10.69 -2.17
N SER A 104 14.79 -9.49 -2.11
CA SER A 104 15.92 -9.19 -1.23
C SER A 104 15.58 -9.21 0.26
N LEU A 105 14.29 -9.16 0.62
CA LEU A 105 13.82 -9.07 2.00
C LEU A 105 13.22 -10.38 2.52
N SER A 106 13.21 -11.43 1.70
CA SER A 106 12.75 -12.79 2.03
C SER A 106 13.92 -13.72 2.33
#